data_AF-S9R8R2-F1
#
_entry.id   AF-S9R8R2-F1
#
_cell.length_a   1.000
_cell.length_b   1.000
_cell.length_c   1.000
_cell.angle_alpha   90.00
_cell.angle_beta   90.00
_cell.angle_gamma   90.00
#
_symmetry.space_group_name_H-M   'P 1'
#
loop_
_entity.id
_entity.type
_entity.pdbx_description
1 polymer ?
#
loop_
_entity_poly.entity_id
_entity_poly.type
_entity_poly.pdbx_seq_one_letter_code
_entity_poly.pdbx_strand_id
1 'polypeptide(L)'
;MEVNGDNFAREFSSLQNEIENAAYIAIDCEFSGLLGKIKDNQNSTMNENYISFIGQFEGLRESALKYSILQIGLTFISFTKDGLASCTPYTFNLTPLTDTNLFFRRDYCIETSTLAFLLRHGFDFQKQLDKGVPYLSRTEESYLYKLTKHKFKPEKEFISLDATAQSLVRETKAQIEKWRSELGKEGACNYLNVDTSNRYYQKAVHNLVESQYNDLQSVSKNSFVQIRVSESHNSRTSERQNPGADSIDSRKRTFYEKSVQLLDEAVGFRKLWDYLLSKRKRIVCHNGLADLMYLFSVFEGTLPETYNDFKSLLHTSFSSVHDTKVLYSKSPDLQHVIDNGSSNLQALVEKVLVLSTESSRLCSRLSSLDRGPYSIMMITKNSHEAGKDAYDTAIAFLYYLNYTPHSDIEELTNILFLKGQYLL
;
A
#
# COMPACT_ATOMS: atom_id res chain seq x y z
N MET A 1 -7.52 -20.42 -0.52
CA MET A 1 -8.73 -19.57 -0.62
C MET A 1 -8.40 -18.37 -1.51
N GLU A 2 -9.34 -17.89 -2.31
CA GLU A 2 -9.14 -16.64 -3.06
C GLU A 2 -9.76 -15.47 -2.31
N VAL A 3 -8.98 -14.40 -2.13
CA VAL A 3 -9.39 -13.18 -1.45
C VAL A 3 -9.25 -12.01 -2.42
N ASN A 4 -10.27 -11.17 -2.45
CA ASN A 4 -10.47 -10.10 -3.42
C ASN A 4 -11.21 -8.92 -2.75
N GLY A 5 -11.41 -7.82 -3.47
CA GLY A 5 -12.02 -6.60 -2.91
C GLY A 5 -13.41 -6.82 -2.28
N ASP A 6 -14.18 -7.80 -2.77
CA ASP A 6 -15.53 -8.08 -2.28
C ASP A 6 -15.57 -8.87 -0.96
N ASN A 7 -14.51 -9.61 -0.62
CA ASN A 7 -14.47 -10.44 0.59
C ASN A 7 -13.34 -10.08 1.58
N PHE A 8 -12.34 -9.29 1.19
CA PHE A 8 -11.17 -8.97 2.01
C PHE A 8 -11.53 -8.45 3.41
N ALA A 9 -12.49 -7.53 3.52
CA ALA A 9 -12.91 -6.98 4.80
C ALA A 9 -13.54 -8.02 5.73
N ARG A 10 -14.29 -8.99 5.19
CA ARG A 10 -14.90 -10.07 5.97
C ARG A 10 -13.87 -11.10 6.41
N GLU A 11 -12.90 -11.38 5.56
CA GLU A 11 -11.83 -12.36 5.84
C GLU A 11 -10.71 -11.77 6.72
N PHE A 12 -10.64 -10.45 6.91
CA PHE A 12 -9.51 -9.78 7.57
C PHE A 12 -9.20 -10.35 8.96
N SER A 13 -10.21 -10.57 9.81
CA SER A 13 -10.00 -11.14 11.14
C SER A 13 -9.52 -12.60 11.09
N SER A 14 -9.98 -13.37 10.11
CA SER A 14 -9.51 -14.74 9.88
C SER A 14 -8.03 -14.71 9.46
N LEU A 15 -7.66 -13.84 8.52
CA LEU A 15 -6.29 -13.65 8.06
C LEU A 15 -5.34 -13.20 9.19
N GLN A 16 -5.82 -12.35 10.10
CA GLN A 16 -5.05 -11.97 11.29
C GLN A 16 -4.77 -13.19 12.18
N ASN A 17 -5.78 -14.03 12.42
CA ASN A 17 -5.62 -15.27 13.18
C ASN A 17 -4.66 -16.24 12.49
N GLU A 18 -4.72 -16.38 11.17
CA GLU A 18 -3.78 -17.20 10.41
C GLU A 18 -2.34 -16.68 10.57
N ILE A 19 -2.13 -15.37 10.45
CA ILE A 19 -0.82 -14.74 10.69
C ILE A 19 -0.35 -15.03 12.11
N GLU A 20 -1.19 -14.85 13.14
CA GLU A 20 -0.82 -15.06 14.54
C GLU A 20 -0.42 -16.50 14.83
N ASN A 21 -1.14 -17.48 14.30
CA ASN A 21 -0.91 -18.90 14.53
C ASN A 21 0.18 -19.51 13.63
N ALA A 22 0.53 -18.85 12.53
CA ALA A 22 1.59 -19.29 11.64
C ALA A 22 2.97 -19.28 12.34
N ALA A 23 3.67 -20.40 12.24
CA ALA A 23 5.08 -20.53 12.57
C ALA A 23 5.97 -19.94 11.47
N TYR A 24 5.57 -20.15 10.21
CA TYR A 24 6.18 -19.61 9.00
C TYR A 24 5.10 -19.16 8.02
N ILE A 25 5.43 -18.21 7.16
CA ILE A 25 4.57 -17.74 6.06
C ILE A 25 5.37 -17.88 4.78
N ALA A 26 4.93 -18.77 3.88
CA ALA A 26 5.49 -18.85 2.54
C ALA A 26 4.84 -17.81 1.62
N ILE A 27 5.64 -17.11 0.83
CA ILE A 27 5.23 -15.99 -0.01
C ILE A 27 5.72 -16.20 -1.43
N ASP A 28 4.86 -15.86 -2.39
CA ASP A 28 5.15 -15.76 -3.81
C ASP A 28 4.27 -14.66 -4.43
N CYS A 29 4.72 -13.99 -5.50
CA CYS A 29 4.00 -12.90 -6.16
C CYS A 29 4.08 -12.99 -7.68
N GLU A 30 2.99 -12.61 -8.34
CA GLU A 30 2.96 -12.35 -9.78
C GLU A 30 3.14 -10.86 -10.06
N PHE A 31 4.04 -10.49 -10.97
CA PHE A 31 4.38 -9.09 -11.27
C PHE A 31 3.84 -8.62 -12.61
N SER A 32 3.60 -7.31 -12.75
CA SER A 32 3.23 -6.70 -14.03
C SER A 32 4.41 -6.58 -15.00
N GLY A 33 5.63 -6.81 -14.54
CA GLY A 33 6.85 -6.77 -15.34
C GLY A 33 8.07 -7.04 -14.48
N LEU A 34 9.17 -7.45 -15.12
CA LEU A 34 10.45 -7.68 -14.48
C LEU A 34 11.58 -7.24 -15.41
N LEU A 35 12.36 -6.22 -15.03
CA LEU A 35 13.46 -5.73 -15.86
C LEU A 35 14.53 -6.82 -16.02
N GLY A 36 14.60 -7.38 -17.23
CA GLY A 36 15.57 -8.42 -17.57
C GLY A 36 16.94 -7.88 -18.00
N LYS A 37 17.97 -8.43 -17.35
CA LYS A 37 19.41 -8.56 -17.74
C LYS A 37 20.36 -7.41 -17.39
N ILE A 38 21.21 -7.69 -16.39
CA ILE A 38 22.66 -7.52 -16.57
C ILE A 38 23.19 -8.85 -17.10
N LYS A 39 23.92 -8.83 -18.21
CA LYS A 39 24.58 -10.03 -18.74
C LYS A 39 25.66 -10.46 -17.74
N ASP A 40 25.44 -11.58 -17.05
CA ASP A 40 26.50 -12.23 -16.28
C ASP A 40 27.57 -12.76 -17.26
N ASN A 41 28.75 -12.14 -17.25
CA ASN A 41 29.93 -12.72 -17.88
C ASN A 41 30.43 -13.84 -16.96
N GLN A 42 30.28 -15.11 -17.35
CA GLN A 42 30.64 -16.26 -16.52
C GLN A 42 32.16 -16.45 -16.25
N ASN A 43 33.01 -15.49 -16.62
CA ASN A 43 34.47 -15.54 -16.45
C ASN A 43 35.00 -14.40 -15.54
N SER A 44 34.25 -14.04 -14.50
CA SER A 44 34.54 -12.85 -13.69
C SER A 44 35.37 -13.10 -12.42
N THR A 45 36.29 -12.17 -12.13
CA THR A 45 37.08 -12.11 -10.89
C THR A 45 36.20 -11.77 -9.67
N MET A 46 36.69 -11.95 -8.43
CA MET A 46 35.90 -11.65 -7.21
C MET A 46 35.33 -10.23 -7.17
N ASN A 47 36.06 -9.22 -7.65
CA ASN A 47 35.58 -7.84 -7.73
C ASN A 47 34.46 -7.67 -8.78
N GLU A 48 34.56 -8.34 -9.92
CA GLU A 48 33.53 -8.31 -10.96
C GLU A 48 32.25 -9.01 -10.53
N ASN A 49 32.34 -10.06 -9.70
CA ASN A 49 31.15 -10.69 -9.09
C ASN A 49 30.43 -9.77 -8.11
N TYR A 50 31.17 -8.99 -7.30
CA TYR A 50 30.58 -7.99 -6.40
C TYR A 50 29.92 -6.84 -7.18
N ILE A 51 30.54 -6.38 -8.27
CA ILE A 51 29.97 -5.35 -9.15
C ILE A 51 28.71 -5.87 -9.85
N SER A 52 28.72 -7.10 -10.38
CA SER A 52 27.52 -7.74 -10.95
C SER A 52 26.40 -7.85 -9.92
N PHE A 53 26.72 -8.23 -8.69
CA PHE A 53 25.77 -8.33 -7.60
C PHE A 53 25.06 -6.99 -7.30
N ILE A 54 25.82 -5.90 -7.16
CA ILE A 54 25.24 -4.57 -6.92
C ILE A 54 24.34 -4.18 -8.09
N GLY A 55 24.81 -4.36 -9.32
CA GLY A 55 24.00 -4.07 -10.49
C GLY A 55 22.70 -4.89 -10.55
N GLN A 56 22.75 -6.17 -10.17
CA GLN A 56 21.56 -7.02 -10.14
C GLN A 56 20.53 -6.52 -9.11
N PHE A 57 20.99 -6.11 -7.93
CA PHE A 57 20.13 -5.50 -6.93
C PHE A 57 19.53 -4.18 -7.42
N GLU A 58 20.34 -3.30 -8.03
CA GLU A 58 19.89 -2.02 -8.58
C GLU A 58 18.85 -2.22 -9.69
N GLY A 59 19.09 -3.13 -10.64
CA GLY A 59 18.15 -3.44 -11.71
C GLY A 59 16.82 -4.00 -11.18
N LEU A 60 16.88 -4.85 -10.16
CA LEU A 60 15.67 -5.36 -9.50
C LEU A 60 14.93 -4.25 -8.73
N ARG A 61 15.65 -3.32 -8.11
CA ARG A 61 15.09 -2.15 -7.43
C ARG A 61 14.38 -1.23 -8.42
N GLU A 62 15.00 -0.93 -9.55
CA GLU A 62 14.38 -0.17 -10.63
C GLU A 62 13.12 -0.87 -11.16
N SER A 63 13.18 -2.20 -11.27
CA SER A 63 12.04 -3.02 -11.68
C SER A 63 10.87 -2.89 -10.70
N ALA A 64 11.14 -3.07 -9.40
CA ALA A 64 10.14 -2.99 -8.34
C ALA A 64 9.52 -1.59 -8.20
N LEU A 65 10.26 -0.53 -8.54
CA LEU A 65 9.75 0.85 -8.52
C LEU A 65 8.93 1.19 -9.77
N LYS A 66 9.12 0.47 -10.88
CA LYS A 66 8.44 0.71 -12.16
C LYS A 66 7.18 -0.13 -12.34
N TYR A 67 7.25 -1.40 -11.95
CA TYR A 67 6.18 -2.38 -12.10
C TYR A 67 5.47 -2.63 -10.76
N SER A 68 4.38 -3.37 -10.79
CA SER A 68 3.53 -3.62 -9.63
C SER A 68 3.28 -5.10 -9.40
N ILE A 69 2.67 -5.44 -8.27
CA ILE A 69 2.21 -6.79 -7.96
C ILE A 69 0.77 -6.95 -8.46
N LEU A 70 0.53 -8.00 -9.22
CA LEU A 70 -0.80 -8.39 -9.71
C LEU A 70 -1.52 -9.29 -8.73
N GLN A 71 -0.78 -10.24 -8.15
CA GLN A 71 -1.29 -11.26 -7.27
C GLN A 71 -0.26 -11.59 -6.18
N ILE A 72 -0.73 -11.81 -4.95
CA ILE A 72 0.08 -12.29 -3.83
C ILE A 72 -0.41 -13.67 -3.43
N GLY A 73 0.50 -14.61 -3.27
CA GLY A 73 0.28 -15.90 -2.65
C GLY A 73 0.85 -15.90 -1.24
N LEU A 74 0.03 -16.28 -0.26
CA LEU A 74 0.47 -16.52 1.12
C LEU A 74 0.06 -17.92 1.55
N THR A 75 1.02 -18.72 2.03
CA THR A 75 0.71 -20.00 2.68
C THR A 75 1.14 -19.96 4.14
N PHE A 76 0.17 -20.05 5.05
CA PHE A 76 0.40 -20.07 6.48
C PHE A 76 0.76 -21.49 6.93
N ILE A 77 1.96 -21.65 7.48
CA ILE A 77 2.47 -22.93 7.96
C ILE A 77 2.37 -22.95 9.48
N SER A 78 1.60 -23.89 10.03
CA SER A 78 1.46 -24.10 11.46
C SER A 78 1.78 -25.55 11.84
N PHE A 79 2.10 -25.79 13.10
CA PHE A 79 2.38 -27.13 13.62
C PHE A 79 1.39 -27.47 14.74
N THR A 80 0.79 -28.65 14.63
CA THR A 80 -0.03 -29.23 15.69
C THR A 80 0.83 -29.63 16.90
N LYS A 81 0.19 -29.93 18.04
CA LYS A 81 0.90 -30.38 19.25
C LYS A 81 1.72 -31.66 19.04
N ASP A 82 1.30 -32.51 18.11
CA ASP A 82 1.98 -33.75 17.74
C ASP A 82 3.12 -33.51 16.72
N GLY A 83 3.38 -32.24 16.36
CA GLY A 83 4.42 -31.85 15.43
C GLY A 83 4.07 -32.06 13.95
N LEU A 84 2.81 -32.32 13.63
CA LEU A 84 2.34 -32.37 12.23
C LEU A 84 2.15 -30.96 11.68
N ALA A 85 2.64 -30.73 10.47
CA ALA A 85 2.49 -29.45 9.78
C ALA A 85 1.12 -29.34 9.08
N SER A 86 0.58 -28.13 9.06
CA SER A 86 -0.61 -27.73 8.30
C SER A 86 -0.28 -26.50 7.46
N CYS A 87 -0.70 -26.51 6.20
CA CYS A 87 -0.53 -25.41 5.26
C CYS A 87 -1.89 -24.85 4.84
N THR A 88 -2.13 -23.57 5.10
CA THR A 88 -3.35 -22.86 4.71
C THR A 88 -3.01 -21.83 3.64
N PRO A 89 -3.25 -22.11 2.35
CA PRO A 89 -2.89 -21.20 1.28
C PRO A 89 -3.99 -20.20 0.91
N TYR A 90 -3.57 -19.00 0.56
CA TYR A 90 -4.39 -17.88 0.12
C TYR A 90 -3.80 -17.25 -1.14
N THR A 91 -4.69 -16.86 -2.06
CA THR A 91 -4.37 -16.06 -3.25
C THR A 91 -5.08 -14.73 -3.13
N PHE A 92 -4.37 -13.63 -3.30
CA PHE A 92 -4.91 -12.27 -3.27
C PHE A 92 -4.71 -11.61 -4.63
N ASN A 93 -5.78 -11.30 -5.34
CA ASN A 93 -5.69 -10.43 -6.50
C ASN A 93 -5.60 -8.98 -5.99
N LEU A 94 -4.63 -8.21 -6.47
CA LEU A 94 -4.50 -6.79 -6.13
C LEU A 94 -4.99 -5.92 -7.27
N THR A 95 -5.57 -4.76 -6.98
CA THR A 95 -5.88 -3.76 -8.00
C THR A 95 -5.13 -2.46 -7.73
N PRO A 96 -4.49 -1.85 -8.73
CA PRO A 96 -3.90 -0.53 -8.59
C PRO A 96 -4.97 0.58 -8.60
N LEU A 97 -6.23 0.22 -8.90
CA LEU A 97 -7.34 1.16 -9.01
C LEU A 97 -7.81 1.59 -7.62
N THR A 98 -8.21 2.85 -7.51
CA THR A 98 -8.75 3.45 -6.29
C THR A 98 -10.01 4.24 -6.64
N ASP A 99 -10.82 4.57 -5.63
CA ASP A 99 -12.03 5.36 -5.84
C ASP A 99 -11.70 6.73 -6.48
N THR A 100 -12.41 7.07 -7.56
CA THR A 100 -12.17 8.30 -8.32
C THR A 100 -12.38 9.58 -7.49
N ASN A 101 -13.16 9.52 -6.41
CA ASN A 101 -13.37 10.61 -5.46
C ASN A 101 -12.14 10.92 -4.60
N LEU A 102 -11.12 10.05 -4.59
CA LEU A 102 -9.83 10.36 -3.95
C LEU A 102 -9.00 11.36 -4.77
N PHE A 103 -9.36 11.61 -6.03
CA PHE A 103 -8.60 12.45 -6.97
C PHE A 103 -7.11 12.06 -7.04
N PHE A 104 -6.83 10.79 -6.77
CA PHE A 104 -5.51 10.20 -6.80
C PHE A 104 -5.18 9.75 -8.22
N ARG A 105 -3.95 10.00 -8.67
CA ARG A 105 -3.45 9.55 -9.96
C ARG A 105 -2.25 8.65 -9.73
N ARG A 106 -2.30 7.46 -10.31
CA ARG A 106 -1.22 6.48 -10.31
C ARG A 106 -0.98 6.04 -11.75
N ASP A 107 0.27 6.09 -12.17
CA ASP A 107 0.67 5.45 -13.42
C ASP A 107 0.86 3.95 -13.16
N TYR A 108 0.33 3.14 -14.07
CA TYR A 108 0.40 1.69 -13.97
C TYR A 108 1.06 1.11 -15.22
N CYS A 109 2.18 0.42 -15.02
CA CYS A 109 3.00 -0.11 -16.10
C CYS A 109 2.92 -1.64 -16.14
N ILE A 110 2.76 -2.20 -17.34
CA ILE A 110 2.86 -3.63 -17.60
C ILE A 110 3.90 -3.85 -18.70
N GLU A 111 4.83 -4.76 -18.48
CA GLU A 111 5.79 -5.20 -19.49
C GLU A 111 5.11 -6.16 -20.49
N THR A 112 5.33 -5.95 -21.79
CA THR A 112 4.63 -6.69 -22.84
C THR A 112 4.97 -8.19 -22.89
N SER A 113 6.21 -8.56 -22.56
CA SER A 113 6.66 -9.96 -22.44
C SER A 113 5.94 -10.67 -21.28
N THR A 114 5.89 -10.02 -20.11
CA THR A 114 5.21 -10.50 -18.91
C THR A 114 3.70 -10.62 -19.14
N LEU A 115 3.08 -9.62 -19.79
CA LEU A 115 1.68 -9.68 -20.20
C LEU A 115 1.40 -10.90 -21.10
N ALA A 116 2.23 -11.11 -22.13
CA ALA A 116 2.07 -12.24 -23.04
C ALA A 116 2.27 -13.59 -22.33
N PHE A 117 3.19 -13.67 -21.37
CA PHE A 117 3.41 -14.86 -20.54
C PHE A 117 2.18 -15.17 -19.67
N LEU A 118 1.68 -14.20 -18.93
CA LEU A 118 0.55 -14.38 -18.01
C LEU A 118 -0.75 -14.73 -18.76
N LEU A 119 -1.00 -14.10 -19.92
CA LEU A 119 -2.15 -14.45 -20.77
C LEU A 119 -2.10 -15.91 -21.26
N ARG A 120 -0.91 -16.42 -21.59
CA ARG A 120 -0.74 -17.83 -22.01
C ARG A 120 -1.00 -18.82 -20.88
N HIS A 121 -0.77 -18.42 -19.64
CA HIS A 121 -1.02 -19.24 -18.44
C HIS A 121 -2.41 -19.02 -17.84
N GLY A 122 -3.26 -18.23 -18.50
CA GLY A 122 -4.66 -18.04 -18.12
C GLY A 122 -4.90 -17.01 -17.02
N PHE A 123 -3.95 -16.09 -16.80
CA PHE A 123 -4.15 -15.00 -15.84
C PHE A 123 -5.30 -14.08 -16.26
N ASP A 124 -6.23 -13.83 -15.35
CA ASP A 124 -7.42 -12.99 -15.60
C ASP A 124 -7.19 -11.55 -15.13
N PHE A 125 -6.70 -10.71 -16.06
CA PHE A 125 -6.49 -9.29 -15.82
C PHE A 125 -7.77 -8.51 -15.55
N GLN A 126 -8.91 -8.93 -16.13
CA GLN A 126 -10.19 -8.26 -15.88
C GLN A 126 -10.59 -8.45 -14.42
N LYS A 127 -10.53 -9.68 -13.93
CA LYS A 127 -10.78 -10.02 -12.54
C LYS A 127 -9.77 -9.35 -11.61
N GLN A 128 -8.49 -9.31 -11.96
CA GLN A 128 -7.47 -8.62 -11.17
C GLN A 128 -7.77 -7.12 -11.01
N LEU A 129 -8.14 -6.42 -12.09
CA LEU A 129 -8.42 -4.99 -12.05
C LEU A 129 -9.77 -4.66 -11.40
N ASP A 130 -10.84 -5.38 -11.76
CA ASP A 130 -12.21 -5.11 -11.31
C ASP A 130 -12.47 -5.59 -9.89
N LYS A 131 -11.94 -6.77 -9.53
CA LYS A 131 -12.19 -7.45 -8.26
C LYS A 131 -11.00 -7.47 -7.33
N GLY A 132 -9.83 -6.98 -7.73
CA GLY A 132 -8.67 -6.96 -6.85
C GLY A 132 -8.88 -6.17 -5.57
N VAL A 133 -8.14 -6.53 -4.51
CA VAL A 133 -8.06 -5.73 -3.29
C VAL A 133 -7.28 -4.45 -3.62
N PRO A 134 -7.82 -3.25 -3.36
CA PRO A 134 -7.07 -2.02 -3.60
C PRO A 134 -5.88 -1.94 -2.65
N TYR A 135 -4.95 -1.05 -2.96
CA TYR A 135 -3.87 -0.72 -2.05
C TYR A 135 -3.41 0.72 -2.23
N LEU A 136 -2.93 1.29 -1.14
CA LEU A 136 -2.13 2.51 -1.14
C LEU A 136 -0.81 2.20 -0.44
N SER A 137 0.29 2.67 -1.00
CA SER A 137 1.56 2.70 -0.29
C SER A 137 1.49 3.66 0.88
N ARG A 138 2.42 3.52 1.83
CA ARG A 138 2.54 4.42 2.98
C ARG A 138 2.86 5.86 2.56
N THR A 139 3.64 6.06 1.48
CA THR A 139 3.89 7.39 0.90
C THR A 139 2.66 7.98 0.24
N GLU A 140 1.90 7.19 -0.52
CA GLU A 140 0.68 7.64 -1.21
C GLU A 140 -0.42 8.01 -0.21
N GLU A 141 -0.65 7.17 0.82
CA GLU A 141 -1.60 7.49 1.89
C GLU A 141 -1.19 8.77 2.62
N SER A 142 0.08 8.90 3.00
CA SER A 142 0.59 10.10 3.69
C SER A 142 0.38 11.36 2.85
N TYR A 143 0.57 11.26 1.53
CA TYR A 143 0.31 12.34 0.59
C TYR A 143 -1.19 12.68 0.50
N LEU A 144 -2.05 11.68 0.31
CA LEU A 144 -3.50 11.87 0.21
C LEU A 144 -4.10 12.41 1.49
N TYR A 145 -3.62 11.95 2.66
CA TYR A 145 -4.07 12.45 3.94
C TYR A 145 -3.71 13.94 4.13
N LYS A 146 -2.50 14.35 3.70
CA LYS A 146 -2.10 15.77 3.68
C LYS A 146 -3.01 16.58 2.74
N LEU A 147 -3.28 16.09 1.54
CA LEU A 147 -4.18 16.76 0.59
C LEU A 147 -5.60 16.91 1.16
N THR A 148 -6.16 15.85 1.75
CA THR A 148 -7.49 15.86 2.36
C THR A 148 -7.57 16.84 3.53
N LYS A 149 -6.52 16.89 4.37
CA LYS A 149 -6.40 17.91 5.43
C LYS A 149 -6.28 19.33 4.88
N HIS A 150 -5.49 19.55 3.83
CA HIS A 150 -5.37 20.87 3.21
C HIS A 150 -6.68 21.36 2.59
N LYS A 151 -7.43 20.48 1.91
CA LYS A 151 -8.77 20.78 1.39
C LYS A 151 -9.77 21.09 2.51
N PHE A 152 -9.56 20.55 3.71
CA PHE A 152 -10.41 20.77 4.90
C PHE A 152 -9.91 21.89 5.81
N LYS A 153 -8.77 22.55 5.53
CA LYS A 153 -8.42 23.76 6.29
C LYS A 153 -9.56 24.76 6.09
N PRO A 154 -10.21 25.26 7.17
CA PRO A 154 -11.11 26.39 7.02
C PRO A 154 -10.31 27.49 6.30
N GLU A 155 -10.97 28.28 5.46
CA GLU A 155 -10.42 29.44 4.72
C GLU A 155 -9.95 30.57 5.68
N LYS A 156 -9.31 30.22 6.81
CA LYS A 156 -8.66 31.10 7.77
C LYS A 156 -7.15 31.19 7.54
N GLU A 157 -6.60 30.58 6.49
CA GLU A 157 -5.31 31.03 5.98
C GLU A 157 -5.54 32.33 5.22
N PHE A 158 -5.16 33.43 5.86
CA PHE A 158 -5.02 34.74 5.24
C PHE A 158 -4.41 34.53 3.85
N ILE A 159 -5.23 34.74 2.82
CA ILE A 159 -4.71 34.98 1.48
C ILE A 159 -3.58 35.98 1.67
N SER A 160 -2.36 35.65 1.23
CA SER A 160 -1.28 36.63 1.13
C SER A 160 -1.83 37.77 0.27
N LEU A 161 -2.30 38.83 0.92
CA LEU A 161 -2.88 39.97 0.25
C LEU A 161 -1.72 40.69 -0.43
N ASP A 162 -1.86 40.97 -1.72
CA ASP A 162 -0.94 41.87 -2.39
C ASP A 162 -0.97 43.27 -1.73
N ALA A 163 0.03 44.10 -2.04
CA ALA A 163 0.14 45.43 -1.44
C ALA A 163 -1.11 46.29 -1.66
N THR A 164 -1.80 46.10 -2.79
CA THR A 164 -3.02 46.82 -3.15
C THR A 164 -4.20 46.39 -2.29
N ALA A 165 -4.39 45.09 -2.09
CA ALA A 165 -5.44 44.54 -1.23
C ALA A 165 -5.19 44.86 0.25
N GLN A 166 -3.93 44.88 0.70
CA GLN A 166 -3.59 45.37 2.04
C GLN A 166 -3.94 46.85 2.23
N SER A 167 -3.65 47.69 1.22
CA SER A 167 -4.04 49.10 1.22
C SER A 167 -5.56 49.26 1.29
N LEU A 168 -6.30 48.51 0.45
CA LEU A 168 -7.76 48.50 0.46
C LEU A 168 -8.32 48.10 1.84
N VAL A 169 -7.77 47.07 2.48
CA VAL A 169 -8.19 46.62 3.81
C VAL A 169 -7.95 47.70 4.87
N ARG A 170 -6.81 48.40 4.83
CA ARG A 170 -6.52 49.52 5.76
C ARG A 170 -7.47 50.70 5.54
N GLU A 171 -7.70 51.07 4.28
CA GLU A 171 -8.60 52.15 3.90
C GLU A 171 -10.05 51.82 4.32
N THR A 172 -10.50 50.59 4.03
CA THR A 172 -11.82 50.11 4.46
C THR A 172 -11.99 50.18 5.97
N LYS A 173 -10.94 49.82 6.74
CA LYS A 173 -10.96 49.92 8.19
C LYS A 173 -11.16 51.37 8.65
N ALA A 174 -10.41 52.32 8.08
CA ALA A 174 -10.56 53.73 8.38
C ALA A 174 -11.97 54.26 8.03
N GLN A 175 -12.53 53.82 6.90
CA GLN A 175 -13.89 54.17 6.49
C GLN A 175 -14.95 53.62 7.45
N ILE A 176 -14.80 52.38 7.94
CA ILE A 176 -15.71 51.78 8.93
C ILE A 176 -15.67 52.57 10.25
N GLU A 177 -14.49 52.91 10.77
CA GLU A 177 -14.37 53.67 12.02
C GLU A 177 -14.96 55.08 11.89
N LYS A 178 -14.71 55.75 10.76
CA LYS A 178 -15.30 57.06 10.48
C LYS A 178 -16.81 56.97 10.39
N TRP A 179 -17.33 56.04 9.59
CA TRP A 179 -18.76 55.82 9.43
C TRP A 179 -19.43 55.52 10.78
N ARG A 180 -18.81 54.70 11.63
CA ARG A 180 -19.30 54.41 13.00
C ARG A 180 -19.41 55.65 13.87
N SER A 181 -18.45 56.58 13.78
CA SER A 181 -18.49 57.84 14.53
C SER A 181 -19.58 58.83 14.06
N GLU A 182 -20.16 58.57 12.88
CA GLU A 182 -21.20 59.39 12.25
C GLU A 182 -22.59 58.76 12.36
N LEU A 183 -22.69 57.47 12.74
CA LEU A 183 -23.96 56.79 13.01
C LEU A 183 -24.77 57.55 14.07
N GLY A 184 -26.03 57.88 13.75
CA GLY A 184 -26.96 58.58 14.64
C GLY A 184 -27.00 60.10 14.51
N LYS A 185 -26.17 60.71 13.65
CA LYS A 185 -26.27 62.14 13.30
C LYS A 185 -27.37 62.36 12.26
N GLU A 186 -28.04 63.52 12.29
CA GLU A 186 -29.05 63.89 11.28
C GLU A 186 -28.45 63.82 9.86
N GLY A 187 -29.04 62.97 9.00
CA GLY A 187 -28.60 62.76 7.62
C GLY A 187 -27.58 61.63 7.39
N ALA A 188 -27.14 60.92 8.44
CA ALA A 188 -26.21 59.80 8.30
C ALA A 188 -26.87 58.55 7.68
N CYS A 189 -26.20 57.91 6.73
CA CYS A 189 -26.67 56.68 6.10
C CYS A 189 -26.37 55.45 6.99
N ASN A 190 -27.31 54.51 7.06
CA ASN A 190 -27.17 53.25 7.82
C ASN A 190 -26.29 52.20 7.13
N TYR A 191 -25.54 52.60 6.10
CA TYR A 191 -24.65 51.73 5.34
C TYR A 191 -23.42 52.50 4.84
N LEU A 192 -22.34 51.76 4.58
CA LEU A 192 -21.10 52.22 3.97
C LEU A 192 -20.87 51.42 2.69
N ASN A 193 -20.66 52.10 1.55
CA ASN A 193 -20.27 51.44 0.31
C ASN A 193 -18.75 51.54 0.12
N VAL A 194 -18.11 50.40 -0.10
CA VAL A 194 -16.66 50.28 -0.33
C VAL A 194 -16.45 49.80 -1.76
N ASP A 195 -15.86 50.64 -2.61
CA ASP A 195 -15.63 50.27 -4.01
C ASP A 195 -14.61 49.13 -4.13
N THR A 196 -14.92 48.17 -5.00
CA THR A 196 -14.10 46.98 -5.22
C THR A 196 -14.07 46.65 -6.71
N SER A 197 -12.88 46.64 -7.31
CA SER A 197 -12.72 46.47 -8.75
C SER A 197 -12.92 45.03 -9.25
N ASN A 198 -12.85 44.02 -8.37
CA ASN A 198 -13.03 42.61 -8.72
C ASN A 198 -13.46 41.74 -7.52
N ARG A 199 -13.77 40.47 -7.78
CA ARG A 199 -14.16 39.49 -6.75
C ARG A 199 -13.07 39.21 -5.70
N TYR A 200 -11.80 39.35 -6.06
CA TYR A 200 -10.68 39.16 -5.13
C TYR A 200 -10.68 40.24 -4.03
N TYR A 201 -10.86 41.50 -4.40
CA TYR A 201 -11.00 42.62 -3.46
C TYR A 201 -12.30 42.56 -2.65
N GLN A 202 -13.41 42.13 -3.28
CA GLN A 202 -14.66 41.86 -2.55
C GLN A 202 -14.43 40.84 -1.44
N LYS A 203 -13.75 39.74 -1.75
CA LYS A 203 -13.41 38.69 -0.77
C LYS A 203 -12.53 39.23 0.37
N ALA A 204 -11.57 40.09 0.06
CA ALA A 204 -10.73 40.74 1.09
C ALA A 204 -11.56 41.61 2.05
N VAL A 205 -12.52 42.39 1.53
CA VAL A 205 -13.42 43.22 2.36
C VAL A 205 -14.37 42.36 3.18
N HIS A 206 -14.94 41.29 2.61
CA HIS A 206 -15.77 40.34 3.36
C HIS A 206 -15.01 39.71 4.52
N ASN A 207 -13.79 39.21 4.26
CA ASN A 207 -12.93 38.62 5.27
C ASN A 207 -12.58 39.63 6.38
N LEU A 208 -12.31 40.89 6.04
CA LEU A 208 -12.06 41.95 7.04
C LEU A 208 -13.28 42.14 7.95
N VAL A 209 -14.47 42.32 7.38
CA VAL A 209 -15.70 42.58 8.14
C VAL A 209 -16.03 41.38 9.03
N GLU A 210 -16.00 40.17 8.48
CA GLU A 210 -16.30 38.95 9.22
C GLU A 210 -15.28 38.62 10.33
N SER A 211 -14.01 39.00 10.14
CA SER A 211 -12.96 38.72 11.13
C SER A 211 -12.85 39.75 12.25
N GLN A 212 -13.18 41.02 12.00
CA GLN A 212 -12.95 42.11 12.96
C GLN A 212 -14.24 42.77 13.48
N TYR A 213 -15.40 42.53 12.86
CA TYR A 213 -16.62 43.29 13.15
C TYR A 213 -17.86 42.38 13.24
N ASN A 214 -18.13 41.85 14.43
CA ASN A 214 -19.22 40.91 14.68
C ASN A 214 -20.63 41.51 14.56
N ASP A 215 -20.76 42.83 14.69
CA ASP A 215 -22.01 43.59 14.63
C ASP A 215 -22.29 44.18 13.23
N LEU A 216 -21.41 43.93 12.26
CA LEU A 216 -21.54 44.41 10.88
C LEU A 216 -21.79 43.25 9.91
N GLN A 217 -22.52 43.54 8.84
CA GLN A 217 -22.72 42.64 7.72
C GLN A 217 -22.22 43.27 6.43
N SER A 218 -21.50 42.51 5.60
CA SER A 218 -21.04 42.92 4.28
C SER A 218 -21.82 42.18 3.17
N VAL A 219 -22.23 42.90 2.11
CA VAL A 219 -22.99 42.36 0.98
C VAL A 219 -22.36 42.81 -0.33
N SER A 220 -21.99 41.86 -1.21
CA SER A 220 -21.40 42.18 -2.50
C SER A 220 -22.44 42.78 -3.47
N LYS A 221 -22.03 43.80 -4.22
CA LYS A 221 -22.72 44.38 -5.39
C LYS A 221 -21.77 44.30 -6.60
N ASN A 222 -22.23 44.74 -7.76
CA ASN A 222 -21.48 44.57 -9.00
C ASN A 222 -20.08 45.22 -8.97
N SER A 223 -19.95 46.41 -8.37
CA SER A 223 -18.70 47.19 -8.34
C SER A 223 -18.25 47.60 -6.93
N PHE A 224 -18.95 47.20 -5.88
CA PHE A 224 -18.67 47.59 -4.50
C PHE A 224 -19.18 46.55 -3.50
N VAL A 225 -18.76 46.66 -2.26
CA VAL A 225 -19.30 45.93 -1.11
C VAL A 225 -20.02 46.92 -0.21
N GLN A 226 -21.27 46.64 0.12
CA GLN A 226 -22.05 47.43 1.07
C GLN A 226 -21.94 46.83 2.47
N ILE A 227 -21.51 47.62 3.44
CA ILE A 227 -21.40 47.28 4.86
C ILE A 227 -22.55 47.96 5.60
N ARG A 228 -23.23 47.22 6.47
CA ARG A 228 -24.38 47.71 7.25
C ARG A 228 -24.35 47.15 8.67
N VAL A 229 -25.02 47.84 9.60
CA VAL A 229 -25.20 47.33 10.96
C VAL A 229 -26.13 46.12 10.92
N SER A 230 -25.75 45.05 11.60
CA SER A 230 -26.57 43.85 11.73
C SER A 230 -27.79 44.16 12.61
N GLU A 231 -29.01 44.02 12.09
CA GLU A 231 -30.27 44.34 12.78
C GLU A 231 -30.65 43.34 13.90
N SER A 232 -29.67 42.78 14.59
CA SER A 232 -29.89 41.74 15.59
C SER A 232 -29.19 42.07 16.90
N HIS A 233 -29.71 43.07 17.64
CA HIS A 233 -29.58 43.16 19.10
C HIS A 233 -30.69 44.08 19.67
N ASN A 234 -31.91 43.56 19.75
CA ASN A 234 -32.91 43.97 20.75
C ASN A 234 -33.84 42.78 21.06
N SER A 235 -33.42 41.99 22.06
CA SER A 235 -34.17 41.08 22.93
C SER A 235 -35.49 40.45 22.44
N ARG A 236 -35.46 39.14 22.12
CA ARG A 236 -36.13 38.05 22.87
C ARG A 236 -36.01 36.73 22.11
N THR A 237 -35.36 35.77 22.77
CA THR A 237 -35.37 34.30 22.57
C THR A 237 -36.36 33.78 21.51
N SER A 238 -35.86 33.53 20.31
CA SER A 238 -36.38 32.50 19.40
C SER A 238 -35.22 32.08 18.52
N GLU A 239 -34.89 30.80 18.55
CA GLU A 239 -33.94 30.15 17.67
C GLU A 239 -34.22 30.51 16.20
N ARG A 240 -33.42 31.41 15.65
CA ARG A 240 -33.21 31.48 14.20
C ARG A 240 -31.82 30.97 13.95
N GLN A 241 -31.72 29.65 13.82
CA GLN A 241 -30.58 28.98 13.22
C GLN A 241 -30.26 29.69 11.90
N ASN A 242 -29.02 30.18 11.76
CA ASN A 242 -28.48 30.61 10.48
C ASN A 242 -28.33 29.34 9.62
N PRO A 243 -29.20 29.06 8.64
CA PRO A 243 -29.17 27.78 7.92
C PRO A 243 -28.03 27.72 6.90
N GLY A 244 -27.19 28.75 6.80
CA GLY A 244 -26.13 28.88 5.78
C GLY A 244 -24.73 28.53 6.29
N ALA A 245 -24.32 29.02 7.46
CA ALA A 245 -22.96 28.78 7.97
C ALA A 245 -22.83 27.37 8.56
N ASP A 246 -23.79 26.96 9.40
CA ASP A 246 -23.82 25.60 9.97
C ASP A 246 -24.05 24.53 8.89
N SER A 247 -24.80 24.84 7.81
CA SER A 247 -25.02 23.88 6.71
C SER A 247 -23.81 23.74 5.78
N ILE A 248 -23.03 24.80 5.57
CA ILE A 248 -21.79 24.75 4.79
C ILE A 248 -20.69 24.04 5.60
N ASP A 249 -20.56 24.33 6.90
CA ASP A 249 -19.58 23.66 7.76
C ASP A 249 -19.91 22.17 7.94
N SER A 250 -21.18 21.83 8.18
CA SER A 250 -21.62 20.43 8.22
C SER A 250 -21.44 19.69 6.90
N ARG A 251 -21.68 20.32 5.74
CA ARG A 251 -21.38 19.72 4.42
C ARG A 251 -19.89 19.52 4.19
N LYS A 252 -19.04 20.49 4.54
CA LYS A 252 -17.58 20.39 4.44
C LYS A 252 -17.05 19.27 5.36
N ARG A 253 -17.60 19.17 6.57
CA ARG A 253 -17.29 18.10 7.52
C ARG A 253 -17.71 16.72 7.00
N THR A 254 -18.92 16.60 6.49
CA THR A 254 -19.43 15.35 5.88
C THR A 254 -18.55 14.91 4.71
N PHE A 255 -18.11 15.86 3.86
CA PHE A 255 -17.19 15.57 2.76
C PHE A 255 -15.82 15.10 3.25
N TYR A 256 -15.27 15.73 4.28
CA TYR A 256 -14.00 15.32 4.88
C TYR A 256 -14.09 13.93 5.50
N GLU A 257 -15.12 13.67 6.30
CA GLU A 257 -15.38 12.36 6.92
C GLU A 257 -15.51 11.26 5.84
N LYS A 258 -16.25 11.53 4.76
CA LYS A 258 -16.34 10.62 3.61
C LYS A 258 -14.99 10.42 2.91
N SER A 259 -14.20 11.49 2.74
CA SER A 259 -12.88 11.40 2.11
C SER A 259 -11.88 10.59 2.94
N VAL A 260 -11.93 10.72 4.28
CA VAL A 260 -11.11 9.94 5.21
C VAL A 260 -11.54 8.47 5.19
N GLN A 261 -12.85 8.20 5.14
CA GLN A 261 -13.35 6.84 5.03
C GLN A 261 -12.90 6.17 3.71
N LEU A 262 -13.05 6.86 2.58
CA LEU A 262 -12.58 6.37 1.28
C LEU A 262 -11.07 6.11 1.28
N LEU A 263 -10.29 6.96 1.97
CA LEU A 263 -8.86 6.77 2.10
C LEU A 263 -8.54 5.49 2.89
N ASP A 264 -9.22 5.27 4.03
CA ASP A 264 -9.04 4.07 4.86
C ASP A 264 -9.44 2.79 4.10
N GLU A 265 -10.49 2.83 3.30
CA GLU A 265 -10.89 1.73 2.42
C GLU A 265 -9.83 1.47 1.33
N ALA A 266 -9.28 2.53 0.73
CA ALA A 266 -8.27 2.43 -0.33
C ALA A 266 -6.90 1.91 0.14
N VAL A 267 -6.59 2.00 1.44
CA VAL A 267 -5.40 1.33 2.01
C VAL A 267 -5.42 -0.17 1.69
N GLY A 268 -6.60 -0.78 1.76
CA GLY A 268 -6.88 -2.16 1.36
C GLY A 268 -5.85 -3.18 1.85
N PHE A 269 -5.19 -3.88 0.93
CA PHE A 269 -4.28 -4.99 1.27
C PHE A 269 -3.13 -4.57 2.18
N ARG A 270 -2.67 -3.30 2.11
CA ARG A 270 -1.60 -2.81 2.97
C ARG A 270 -1.94 -2.98 4.46
N LYS A 271 -3.23 -2.97 4.85
CA LYS A 271 -3.63 -3.27 6.24
C LYS A 271 -3.14 -4.64 6.72
N LEU A 272 -3.18 -5.66 5.84
CA LEU A 272 -2.70 -6.99 6.15
C LEU A 272 -1.17 -7.04 6.18
N TRP A 273 -0.52 -6.35 5.24
CA TRP A 273 0.93 -6.18 5.21
C TRP A 273 1.46 -5.53 6.50
N ASP A 274 0.87 -4.40 6.91
CA ASP A 274 1.20 -3.67 8.14
C ASP A 274 1.07 -4.59 9.36
N TYR A 275 0.00 -5.39 9.41
CA TYR A 275 -0.23 -6.34 10.47
C TYR A 275 0.81 -7.48 10.46
N LEU A 276 1.11 -8.07 9.30
CA LEU A 276 2.13 -9.11 9.14
C LEU A 276 3.50 -8.64 9.62
N LEU A 277 3.91 -7.43 9.21
CA LEU A 277 5.16 -6.80 9.66
C LEU A 277 5.19 -6.60 11.18
N SER A 278 4.06 -6.17 11.78
CA SER A 278 3.97 -5.97 13.24
C SER A 278 4.21 -7.26 14.04
N LYS A 279 3.91 -8.43 13.44
CA LYS A 279 4.08 -9.73 14.08
C LYS A 279 5.47 -10.35 13.85
N ARG A 280 6.32 -9.71 13.04
CA ARG A 280 7.71 -10.16 12.74
C ARG A 280 7.80 -11.64 12.41
N LYS A 281 6.94 -12.13 11.51
CA LYS A 281 6.86 -13.56 11.20
C LYS A 281 8.11 -14.07 10.49
N ARG A 282 8.29 -15.39 10.48
CA ARG A 282 9.33 -16.06 9.69
C ARG A 282 8.80 -16.24 8.27
N ILE A 283 9.55 -15.77 7.28
CA ILE A 283 9.15 -15.79 5.88
C ILE A 283 9.90 -16.88 5.15
N VAL A 284 9.20 -17.55 4.23
CA VAL A 284 9.76 -18.55 3.33
C VAL A 284 9.44 -18.10 1.90
N CYS A 285 10.40 -18.22 1.00
CA CYS A 285 10.20 -17.92 -0.41
C CYS A 285 11.04 -18.88 -1.27
N HIS A 286 10.88 -18.82 -2.58
CA HIS A 286 11.72 -19.53 -3.53
C HIS A 286 12.28 -18.51 -4.53
N ASN A 287 13.58 -18.21 -4.48
CA ASN A 287 14.17 -17.11 -5.26
C ASN A 287 13.53 -15.75 -4.96
N GLY A 288 13.14 -15.52 -3.70
CA GLY A 288 12.11 -14.52 -3.37
C GLY A 288 12.61 -13.09 -3.15
N LEU A 289 13.81 -12.74 -3.62
CA LEU A 289 14.30 -11.38 -3.47
C LEU A 289 13.39 -10.38 -4.21
N ALA A 290 12.95 -10.75 -5.41
CA ALA A 290 12.04 -9.92 -6.21
C ALA A 290 10.72 -9.69 -5.47
N ASP A 291 10.10 -10.76 -4.95
CA ASP A 291 8.86 -10.69 -4.19
C ASP A 291 8.96 -9.71 -3.03
N LEU A 292 10.01 -9.86 -2.21
CA LEU A 292 10.22 -8.99 -1.07
C LEU A 292 10.43 -7.53 -1.50
N MET A 293 11.26 -7.28 -2.53
CA MET A 293 11.48 -5.92 -3.03
C MET A 293 10.21 -5.29 -3.58
N TYR A 294 9.38 -6.04 -4.31
CA TYR A 294 8.11 -5.56 -4.82
C TYR A 294 7.12 -5.29 -3.69
N LEU A 295 7.04 -6.15 -2.67
CA LEU A 295 6.16 -5.95 -1.52
C LEU A 295 6.51 -4.64 -0.78
N PHE A 296 7.80 -4.41 -0.49
CA PHE A 296 8.23 -3.15 0.11
C PHE A 296 8.00 -1.95 -0.82
N SER A 297 8.28 -2.08 -2.11
CA SER A 297 8.02 -1.01 -3.09
C SER A 297 6.54 -0.62 -3.13
N VAL A 298 5.64 -1.59 -3.31
CA VAL A 298 4.21 -1.39 -3.48
C VAL A 298 3.56 -0.86 -2.20
N PHE A 299 3.97 -1.36 -1.03
CA PHE A 299 3.29 -1.05 0.24
C PHE A 299 3.95 0.05 1.06
N GLU A 300 5.26 0.23 0.98
CA GLU A 300 5.93 1.36 1.62
C GLU A 300 6.08 2.55 0.68
N GLY A 301 6.24 2.31 -0.62
CA GLY A 301 6.39 3.35 -1.65
C GLY A 301 7.82 3.87 -1.79
N THR A 302 8.79 3.26 -1.10
CA THR A 302 10.22 3.56 -1.19
C THR A 302 11.03 2.30 -0.99
N LEU A 303 12.18 2.20 -1.65
CA LEU A 303 13.15 1.13 -1.43
C LEU A 303 14.51 1.73 -1.05
N PRO A 304 15.25 1.09 -0.11
CA PRO A 304 16.63 1.45 0.18
C PRO A 304 17.50 1.46 -1.07
N GLU A 305 18.51 2.33 -1.11
CA GLU A 305 19.41 2.46 -2.26
C GLU A 305 20.46 1.35 -2.31
N THR A 306 20.83 0.79 -1.16
CA THR A 306 21.85 -0.27 -1.07
C THR A 306 21.26 -1.61 -0.63
N TYR A 307 21.88 -2.70 -1.06
CA TYR A 307 21.53 -4.04 -0.61
C TYR A 307 21.68 -4.21 0.91
N ASN A 308 22.68 -3.59 1.53
CA ASN A 308 22.90 -3.71 2.97
C ASN A 308 21.78 -3.05 3.77
N ASP A 309 21.27 -1.92 3.31
CA ASP A 309 20.13 -1.24 3.93
C ASP A 309 18.85 -2.05 3.71
N PHE A 310 18.65 -2.62 2.52
CA PHE A 310 17.52 -3.52 2.26
C PHE A 310 17.58 -4.79 3.12
N LYS A 311 18.76 -5.40 3.26
CA LYS A 311 18.97 -6.53 4.18
C LYS A 311 18.63 -6.14 5.62
N SER A 312 19.08 -4.97 6.07
CA SER A 312 18.76 -4.45 7.41
C SER A 312 17.27 -4.21 7.59
N LEU A 313 16.58 -3.73 6.55
CA LEU A 313 15.12 -3.60 6.52
C LEU A 313 14.43 -4.96 6.67
N LEU A 314 14.87 -6.00 5.96
CA LEU A 314 14.32 -7.34 6.11
C LEU A 314 14.52 -7.91 7.52
N HIS A 315 15.71 -7.76 8.09
CA HIS A 315 16.00 -8.21 9.46
C HIS A 315 15.20 -7.46 10.52
N THR A 316 14.88 -6.19 10.28
CA THR A 316 14.02 -5.41 11.19
C THR A 316 12.54 -5.69 10.97
N SER A 317 12.14 -6.19 9.80
CA SER A 317 10.75 -6.46 9.45
C SER A 317 10.29 -7.88 9.81
N PHE A 318 11.18 -8.87 9.70
CA PHE A 318 10.87 -10.29 9.89
C PHE A 318 11.73 -10.89 11.01
N SER A 319 11.31 -12.04 11.55
CA SER A 319 12.15 -12.81 12.47
C SER A 319 13.26 -13.54 11.73
N SER A 320 12.93 -14.11 10.58
CA SER A 320 13.86 -14.79 9.69
C SER A 320 13.29 -14.84 8.28
N VAL A 321 14.16 -14.94 7.29
CA VAL A 321 13.80 -15.16 5.88
C VAL A 321 14.54 -16.39 5.37
N HIS A 322 13.82 -17.31 4.74
CA HIS A 322 14.34 -18.58 4.25
C HIS A 322 14.04 -18.74 2.76
N ASP A 323 15.06 -18.74 1.92
CA ASP A 323 14.90 -18.96 0.48
C ASP A 323 15.18 -20.43 0.15
N THR A 324 14.14 -21.17 -0.22
CA THR A 324 14.24 -22.60 -0.52
C THR A 324 15.23 -22.89 -1.64
N LYS A 325 15.40 -22.00 -2.63
CA LYS A 325 16.41 -22.18 -3.67
C LYS A 325 17.82 -22.16 -3.09
N VAL A 326 18.09 -21.24 -2.15
CA VAL A 326 19.37 -21.19 -1.41
C VAL A 326 19.54 -22.42 -0.55
N LEU A 327 18.52 -22.76 0.23
CA LEU A 327 18.55 -23.85 1.20
C LEU A 327 18.95 -25.16 0.52
N TYR A 328 18.26 -25.54 -0.56
CA TYR A 328 18.61 -26.76 -1.29
C TYR A 328 19.97 -26.65 -1.98
N SER A 329 20.34 -25.50 -2.56
CA SER A 329 21.63 -25.32 -3.24
C SER A 329 22.84 -25.37 -2.30
N LYS A 330 22.64 -25.13 -1.00
CA LYS A 330 23.73 -25.07 0.00
C LYS A 330 23.72 -26.23 0.97
N SER A 331 22.75 -27.14 0.90
CA SER A 331 22.62 -28.22 1.87
C SER A 331 23.21 -29.51 1.33
N PRO A 332 24.34 -29.99 1.89
CA PRO A 332 24.99 -31.22 1.42
C PRO A 332 24.04 -32.42 1.46
N ASP A 333 23.21 -32.50 2.49
CA ASP A 333 22.26 -33.60 2.70
C ASP A 333 21.15 -33.66 1.64
N LEU A 334 20.81 -32.52 1.03
CA LEU A 334 19.72 -32.39 0.07
C LEU A 334 20.17 -32.12 -1.35
N GLN A 335 21.48 -32.15 -1.59
CA GLN A 335 22.09 -31.98 -2.91
C GLN A 335 21.52 -32.99 -3.91
N HIS A 336 21.30 -34.24 -3.49
CA HIS A 336 20.68 -35.31 -4.30
C HIS A 336 19.27 -35.00 -4.84
N VAL A 337 18.54 -34.10 -4.17
CA VAL A 337 17.20 -33.68 -4.61
C VAL A 337 17.31 -32.82 -5.87
N ILE A 338 18.33 -31.97 -5.94
CA ILE A 338 18.59 -31.07 -7.06
C ILE A 338 19.59 -31.63 -8.08
N ASP A 339 20.28 -32.74 -7.77
CA ASP A 339 21.24 -33.37 -8.67
C ASP A 339 20.60 -33.79 -10.00
N ASN A 340 21.24 -33.37 -11.09
CA ASN A 340 20.78 -33.53 -12.48
C ASN A 340 19.37 -32.95 -12.77
N GLY A 341 18.86 -32.08 -11.89
CA GLY A 341 17.54 -31.46 -12.01
C GLY A 341 17.61 -29.93 -12.10
N SER A 342 16.45 -29.31 -12.36
CA SER A 342 16.29 -27.86 -12.26
C SER A 342 16.08 -27.44 -10.81
N SER A 343 16.66 -26.32 -10.40
CA SER A 343 16.36 -25.67 -9.12
C SER A 343 15.15 -24.74 -9.21
N ASN A 344 14.35 -24.85 -10.27
CA ASN A 344 13.05 -24.19 -10.34
C ASN A 344 12.06 -24.86 -9.39
N LEU A 345 11.06 -24.11 -8.95
CA LEU A 345 10.15 -24.55 -7.90
C LEU A 345 9.39 -25.82 -8.29
N GLN A 346 8.85 -25.85 -9.52
CA GLN A 346 8.06 -26.98 -10.00
C GLN A 346 8.85 -28.29 -9.97
N ALA A 347 10.05 -28.33 -10.59
CA ALA A 347 10.87 -29.54 -10.62
C ALA A 347 11.33 -29.96 -9.22
N LEU A 348 11.64 -28.97 -8.36
CA LEU A 348 12.02 -29.23 -6.97
C LEU A 348 10.87 -29.92 -6.21
N VAL A 349 9.66 -29.38 -6.30
CA VAL A 349 8.49 -29.93 -5.59
C VAL A 349 8.08 -31.27 -6.16
N GLU A 350 8.08 -31.47 -7.47
CA GLU A 350 7.84 -32.77 -8.09
C GLU A 350 8.79 -33.84 -7.53
N LYS A 351 10.09 -33.53 -7.44
CA LYS A 351 11.08 -34.46 -6.89
C LYS A 351 10.90 -34.71 -5.39
N VAL A 352 10.62 -33.65 -4.62
CA VAL A 352 10.29 -33.75 -3.19
C VAL A 352 9.09 -34.67 -2.95
N LEU A 353 8.02 -34.54 -3.75
CA LEU A 353 6.83 -35.37 -3.63
C LEU A 353 7.11 -36.83 -3.96
N VAL A 354 7.86 -37.12 -5.04
CA VAL A 354 8.27 -38.49 -5.39
C VAL A 354 9.05 -39.15 -4.25
N LEU A 355 10.11 -38.52 -3.76
CA LEU A 355 10.94 -39.05 -2.67
C LEU A 355 10.14 -39.25 -1.37
N SER A 356 9.11 -38.44 -1.16
CA SER A 356 8.23 -38.54 0.00
C SER A 356 7.33 -39.78 -0.03
N THR A 357 6.95 -40.24 -1.22
CA THR A 357 6.14 -41.46 -1.39
C THR A 357 6.95 -42.74 -1.21
N GLU A 358 8.25 -42.71 -1.52
CA GLU A 358 9.14 -43.87 -1.40
C GLU A 358 9.60 -44.12 0.05
N SER A 359 9.61 -43.09 0.89
CA SER A 359 10.08 -43.18 2.27
C SER A 359 8.95 -43.41 3.28
N SER A 360 8.89 -44.62 3.85
CA SER A 360 7.83 -45.05 4.80
C SER A 360 7.75 -44.21 6.09
N ARG A 361 8.84 -43.56 6.52
CA ARG A 361 8.83 -42.64 7.67
C ARG A 361 8.24 -41.26 7.34
N LEU A 362 8.26 -40.86 6.06
CA LEU A 362 7.73 -39.56 5.60
C LEU A 362 6.24 -39.60 5.34
N CYS A 363 5.77 -40.75 4.88
CA CYS A 363 4.39 -40.97 4.50
C CYS A 363 3.40 -40.78 5.67
N SER A 364 3.84 -40.53 6.91
CA SER A 364 2.98 -40.14 8.04
C SER A 364 2.98 -38.63 8.35
N ARG A 365 4.07 -37.90 8.10
CA ARG A 365 4.18 -36.45 8.34
C ARG A 365 3.83 -35.58 7.14
N LEU A 366 4.11 -36.06 5.93
CA LEU A 366 3.76 -35.36 4.68
C LEU A 366 2.40 -35.78 4.11
N SER A 367 1.91 -36.98 4.44
CA SER A 367 0.58 -37.39 4.00
C SER A 367 -0.55 -36.57 4.61
N SER A 368 -0.34 -35.91 5.75
CA SER A 368 -1.29 -34.93 6.29
C SER A 368 -1.35 -33.65 5.47
N LEU A 369 -0.25 -33.27 4.80
CA LEU A 369 -0.22 -32.15 3.86
C LEU A 369 -0.90 -32.54 2.54
N ASP A 370 -0.65 -33.76 2.06
CA ASP A 370 -1.21 -34.28 0.80
C ASP A 370 -2.71 -34.65 0.90
N ARG A 371 -3.25 -34.85 2.11
CA ARG A 371 -4.67 -35.15 2.37
C ARG A 371 -5.46 -34.01 3.00
N GLY A 372 -4.87 -32.81 3.11
CA GLY A 372 -5.57 -31.63 3.60
C GLY A 372 -6.63 -31.15 2.60
N PRO A 373 -7.66 -30.41 3.04
CA PRO A 373 -8.67 -29.86 2.11
C PRO A 373 -8.06 -28.98 1.02
N TYR A 374 -6.87 -28.41 1.26
CA TYR A 374 -6.18 -27.52 0.34
C TYR A 374 -5.29 -28.23 -0.68
N SER A 375 -4.85 -29.47 -0.44
CA SER A 375 -3.99 -30.17 -1.40
C SER A 375 -4.72 -30.46 -2.70
N ILE A 376 -5.94 -31.00 -2.62
CA ILE A 376 -6.79 -31.26 -3.79
C ILE A 376 -7.07 -29.96 -4.55
N MET A 377 -7.38 -28.89 -3.83
CA MET A 377 -7.60 -27.57 -4.43
C MET A 377 -6.34 -27.08 -5.18
N MET A 378 -5.17 -27.26 -4.59
CA MET A 378 -3.91 -26.82 -5.19
C MET A 378 -3.45 -27.71 -6.35
N ILE A 379 -3.72 -29.02 -6.32
CA ILE A 379 -3.45 -29.93 -7.44
C ILE A 379 -4.23 -29.51 -8.69
N THR A 380 -5.44 -28.95 -8.52
CA THR A 380 -6.27 -28.50 -9.65
C THR A 380 -5.91 -27.11 -10.19
N LYS A 381 -5.04 -26.36 -9.51
CA LYS A 381 -4.61 -25.03 -9.94
C LYS A 381 -3.42 -25.12 -10.89
N ASN A 382 -3.37 -24.20 -11.84
CA ASN A 382 -2.24 -24.10 -12.75
C ASN A 382 -0.98 -23.65 -11.99
N SER A 383 0.18 -24.11 -12.43
CA SER A 383 1.46 -23.47 -12.11
C SER A 383 1.41 -22.00 -12.57
N HIS A 384 2.13 -21.11 -11.88
CA HIS A 384 2.10 -19.64 -12.13
C HIS A 384 0.79 -18.97 -11.67
N GLU A 385 0.23 -19.49 -10.58
CA GLU A 385 -0.68 -18.74 -9.73
C GLU A 385 0.02 -18.55 -8.37
N ALA A 386 0.14 -17.31 -7.89
CA ALA A 386 0.97 -17.00 -6.72
C ALA A 386 0.61 -17.87 -5.49
N GLY A 387 -0.68 -18.13 -5.26
CA GLY A 387 -1.11 -18.97 -4.13
C GLY A 387 -0.68 -20.43 -4.24
N LYS A 388 -0.58 -20.97 -5.46
CA LYS A 388 -0.06 -22.32 -5.74
C LYS A 388 1.44 -22.36 -5.52
N ASP A 389 2.17 -21.38 -6.04
CA ASP A 389 3.64 -21.32 -5.95
C ASP A 389 4.09 -21.04 -4.50
N ALA A 390 3.35 -20.24 -3.74
CA ALA A 390 3.55 -20.10 -2.29
C ALA A 390 3.30 -21.41 -1.52
N TYR A 391 2.31 -22.20 -1.94
CA TYR A 391 2.03 -23.51 -1.33
C TYR A 391 3.14 -24.52 -1.64
N ASP A 392 3.57 -24.59 -2.89
CA ASP A 392 4.68 -25.42 -3.35
C ASP A 392 5.99 -25.06 -2.63
N THR A 393 6.24 -23.77 -2.44
CA THR A 393 7.35 -23.27 -1.63
C THR A 393 7.27 -23.78 -0.18
N ALA A 394 6.07 -23.78 0.41
CA ALA A 394 5.86 -24.33 1.75
C ALA A 394 6.15 -25.85 1.81
N ILE A 395 5.75 -26.62 0.79
CA ILE A 395 6.04 -28.06 0.71
C ILE A 395 7.54 -28.32 0.61
N ALA A 396 8.24 -27.61 -0.27
CA ALA A 396 9.70 -27.73 -0.39
C ALA A 396 10.40 -27.40 0.93
N PHE A 397 9.96 -26.35 1.63
CA PHE A 397 10.53 -25.96 2.92
C PHE A 397 10.23 -26.96 4.04
N LEU A 398 9.02 -27.52 4.10
CA LEU A 398 8.70 -28.54 5.10
C LEU A 398 9.48 -29.83 4.88
N TYR A 399 9.75 -30.21 3.63
CA TYR A 399 10.67 -31.30 3.34
C TYR A 399 12.08 -30.97 3.87
N TYR A 400 12.58 -29.76 3.57
CA TYR A 400 13.87 -29.30 4.07
C TYR A 400 13.99 -29.42 5.60
N LEU A 401 13.01 -28.90 6.35
CA LEU A 401 12.98 -28.96 7.82
C LEU A 401 13.01 -30.38 8.40
N ASN A 402 12.53 -31.39 7.67
CA ASN A 402 12.50 -32.77 8.15
C ASN A 402 13.82 -33.52 7.92
N TYR A 403 14.68 -33.03 7.04
CA TYR A 403 15.86 -33.76 6.56
C TYR A 403 17.19 -33.05 6.76
N THR A 404 17.15 -31.80 7.18
CA THR A 404 18.35 -31.04 7.50
C THR A 404 18.44 -30.83 9.01
N PRO A 405 19.63 -31.00 9.63
CA PRO A 405 19.84 -30.65 11.02
C PRO A 405 19.41 -29.21 11.34
N HIS A 406 18.88 -28.98 12.54
CA HIS A 406 18.46 -27.64 12.98
C HIS A 406 19.57 -26.58 12.93
N SER A 407 20.84 -26.98 13.11
CA SER A 407 22.00 -26.08 13.01
C SER A 407 22.12 -25.41 11.64
N ASP A 408 21.87 -26.16 10.58
CA ASP A 408 22.13 -25.70 9.22
C ASP A 408 21.00 -24.78 8.73
N ILE A 409 19.78 -25.00 9.26
CA ILE A 409 18.63 -24.09 9.09
C ILE A 409 18.95 -22.72 9.68
N GLU A 410 19.57 -22.66 10.87
CA GLU A 410 19.96 -21.40 11.51
C GLU A 410 21.11 -20.71 10.74
N GLU A 411 22.08 -21.46 10.22
CA GLU A 411 23.20 -20.90 9.45
C GLU A 411 22.75 -20.24 8.15
N LEU A 412 21.77 -20.83 7.46
CA LEU A 412 21.26 -20.33 6.17
C LEU A 412 20.10 -19.33 6.33
N THR A 413 19.81 -18.90 7.55
CA THR A 413 18.77 -17.92 7.85
C THR A 413 19.16 -16.52 7.35
N ASN A 414 18.21 -15.82 6.70
CA ASN A 414 18.37 -14.48 6.15
C ASN A 414 19.39 -14.36 4.99
N ILE A 415 19.63 -15.47 4.29
CA ILE A 415 20.38 -15.50 3.04
C ILE A 415 19.38 -15.62 1.89
N LEU A 416 19.30 -14.60 1.04
CA LEU A 416 18.49 -14.60 -0.17
C LEU A 416 19.35 -14.94 -1.39
N PHE A 417 18.80 -15.69 -2.35
CA PHE A 417 19.54 -16.03 -3.57
C PHE A 417 19.64 -14.80 -4.47
N LEU A 418 20.85 -14.51 -4.94
CA LEU A 418 21.15 -13.45 -5.90
C LEU A 418 21.99 -14.08 -7.01
N LYS A 419 21.32 -14.81 -7.91
CA LYS A 419 21.90 -15.13 -9.23
C LYS A 419 20.84 -14.92 -10.30
N GLY A 420 21.23 -14.20 -11.35
CA GLY A 420 20.43 -13.79 -12.49
C GLY A 420 19.94 -14.90 -13.41
N GLN A 421 19.12 -15.81 -12.87
CA GLN A 421 18.15 -16.57 -13.66
C GLN A 421 16.75 -16.18 -13.20
N TYR A 422 16.44 -14.91 -13.36
CA TYR A 422 15.06 -14.48 -13.46
C TYR A 422 14.61 -14.82 -14.89
N LEU A 423 13.73 -15.80 -15.01
CA LEU A 423 13.18 -16.41 -16.25
C LEU A 423 14.05 -17.52 -16.88
N LEU A 424 13.78 -18.77 -16.51
CA LEU A 424 12.95 -19.69 -17.30
C LEU A 424 12.58 -20.93 -16.45
#